data_AF-X1KFU3-F1
#
_entry.id   AF-X1KFU3-F1
#
_cell.length_a   1.000
_cell.length_b   1.000
_cell.length_c   1.000
_cell.angle_alpha   90.00
_cell.angle_beta   90.00
_cell.angle_gamma   90.00
#
_symmetry.space_group_name_H-M   'P 1'
#
loop_
_entity.id
_entity.type
_entity.pdbx_description
1 polymer ?
#
loop_
_entity_poly.entity_id
_entity_poly.type
_entity_poly.pdbx_seq_one_letter_code
_entity_poly.pdbx_strand_id
1 'polypeptide(L)'
;MEIILYDEGTAQELDIEEIARYLAQKMGKVKIEVRGNPVVFNLSQDKVSDYARKIAGTKIQGVSQKIMSGQEPLYGEIEYEKRRILGKTRSFGILYDGFHLLRIFCEIMSREECSPEFVHIFFTNRLFATWDDSDKRYHLRTSVYGIPSIISTTGLVEAPAKPREYYLLVFLLLGHHAQ
;
A
#
# COMPACT_ATOMS: atom_id res chain seq x y z
N MET A 1 3.19 15.44 -19.72
CA MET A 1 2.79 14.21 -18.99
C MET A 1 3.94 13.23 -18.87
N GLU A 2 4.30 12.92 -17.64
CA GLU A 2 5.33 11.97 -17.23
C GLU A 2 4.74 10.99 -16.20
N ILE A 3 5.06 9.71 -16.30
CA ILE A 3 4.65 8.68 -15.34
C ILE A 3 5.86 8.31 -14.50
N ILE A 4 5.72 8.44 -13.18
CA ILE A 4 6.77 8.10 -12.23
C ILE A 4 6.33 6.87 -11.45
N LEU A 5 7.07 5.79 -11.60
CA LEU A 5 6.83 4.52 -10.93
C LEU A 5 7.74 4.41 -9.70
N TYR A 6 7.16 4.07 -8.55
CA TYR A 6 7.90 3.86 -7.31
C TYR A 6 7.79 2.40 -6.88
N ASP A 7 8.91 1.79 -6.49
CA ASP A 7 8.94 0.47 -5.87
C ASP A 7 9.46 0.57 -4.43
N GLU A 8 8.66 0.15 -3.44
CA GLU A 8 9.13 0.01 -2.05
C GLU A 8 10.22 -1.06 -1.89
N GLY A 9 10.50 -1.88 -2.92
CA GLY A 9 11.63 -2.82 -2.98
C GLY A 9 11.42 -4.07 -2.13
N THR A 10 10.16 -4.44 -1.88
CA THR A 10 9.81 -5.52 -0.94
C THR A 10 8.99 -6.65 -1.55
N ALA A 11 8.54 -6.51 -2.80
CA ALA A 11 7.95 -7.59 -3.59
C ALA A 11 9.02 -8.16 -4.52
N GLN A 12 9.47 -9.40 -4.29
CA GLN A 12 10.56 -10.00 -5.08
C GLN A 12 10.11 -10.35 -6.50
N GLU A 13 8.80 -10.57 -6.67
CA GLU A 13 8.16 -10.99 -7.90
C GLU A 13 7.77 -9.81 -8.81
N LEU A 14 7.93 -8.57 -8.33
CA LEU A 14 7.59 -7.37 -9.10
C LEU A 14 8.79 -6.94 -9.95
N ASP A 15 8.68 -7.07 -11.27
CA ASP A 15 9.61 -6.45 -12.21
C ASP A 15 9.07 -5.07 -12.64
N ILE A 16 9.49 -4.02 -11.93
CA ILE A 16 9.08 -2.65 -12.24
C ILE A 16 9.61 -2.16 -13.60
N GLU A 17 10.74 -2.70 -14.06
CA GLU A 17 11.34 -2.35 -15.36
C GLU A 17 10.56 -2.99 -16.52
N GLU A 18 10.02 -4.19 -16.33
CA GLU A 18 9.06 -4.78 -17.25
C GLU A 18 7.79 -3.93 -17.35
N ILE A 19 7.24 -3.48 -16.21
CA ILE A 19 6.06 -2.59 -16.19
C ILE A 19 6.37 -1.28 -16.92
N ALA A 20 7.51 -0.66 -16.66
CA ALA A 20 7.93 0.57 -17.33
C ALA A 20 8.01 0.39 -18.85
N ARG A 21 8.64 -0.71 -19.31
CA ARG A 21 8.72 -1.05 -20.74
C ARG A 21 7.34 -1.28 -21.35
N TYR A 22 6.47 -2.02 -20.66
CA TYR A 22 5.10 -2.27 -21.12
C TYR A 22 4.31 -0.96 -21.29
N LEU A 23 4.39 -0.07 -20.30
CA LEU A 23 3.75 1.24 -20.36
C LEU A 23 4.33 2.10 -21.49
N ALA A 24 5.64 2.08 -21.71
CA ALA A 24 6.30 2.84 -22.78
C ALA A 24 5.80 2.41 -24.16
N GLN A 25 5.69 1.09 -24.37
CA GLN A 25 5.16 0.52 -25.61
C GLN A 25 3.69 0.89 -25.84
N LYS A 26 2.87 0.94 -24.78
CA LYS A 26 1.43 1.25 -24.88
C LYS A 26 1.13 2.74 -25.03
N MET A 27 1.90 3.60 -24.35
CA MET A 27 1.62 5.03 -24.23
C MET A 27 2.41 5.88 -25.25
N GLY A 28 3.39 5.31 -25.95
CA GLY A 28 4.11 5.97 -27.05
C GLY A 28 5.01 7.12 -26.59
N LYS A 29 4.49 8.35 -26.53
CA LYS A 29 5.27 9.58 -26.28
C LYS A 29 5.39 9.97 -24.80
N VAL A 30 4.77 9.23 -23.89
CA VAL A 30 4.79 9.54 -22.46
C VAL A 30 6.13 9.12 -21.86
N LYS A 31 6.81 10.06 -21.18
CA LYS A 31 8.04 9.75 -20.45
C LYS A 31 7.71 8.88 -19.24
N ILE A 32 8.46 7.82 -19.04
CA ILE A 32 8.31 6.93 -17.88
C ILE A 32 9.63 6.91 -17.13
N GLU A 33 9.56 7.21 -15.84
CA GLU A 33 10.69 7.20 -14.93
C GLU A 33 10.44 6.17 -13.84
N VAL A 34 11.41 5.28 -13.61
CA VAL A 34 11.42 4.39 -12.46
C VAL A 34 12.24 5.04 -11.36
N ARG A 35 11.61 5.28 -10.20
CA ARG A 35 12.25 5.71 -8.98
C ARG A 35 12.20 4.55 -7.99
N GLY A 36 13.34 4.21 -7.39
CA GLY A 36 13.38 3.20 -6.32
C GLY A 36 12.61 3.66 -5.07
N ASN A 37 12.80 2.97 -3.95
CA ASN A 37 12.09 3.29 -2.71
C ASN A 37 12.40 4.74 -2.26
N PRO A 38 11.44 5.67 -2.33
CA PRO A 38 11.71 7.08 -2.09
C PRO A 38 12.03 7.38 -0.61
N VAL A 39 11.76 6.43 0.28
CA VAL A 39 12.05 6.50 1.71
C VAL A 39 13.51 6.13 2.01
N VAL A 40 14.12 5.24 1.22
CA VAL A 40 15.46 4.71 1.49
C VAL A 40 16.56 5.62 0.93
N PHE A 41 16.35 6.20 -0.24
CA PHE A 41 17.43 6.89 -0.96
C PHE A 41 17.69 8.33 -0.48
N ASN A 42 16.76 8.98 0.23
CA ASN A 42 16.82 10.43 0.48
C ASN A 42 16.51 10.90 1.92
N LEU A 43 16.38 10.00 2.90
CA LEU A 43 15.93 10.37 4.25
C LEU A 43 17.02 10.16 5.31
N SER A 44 17.18 11.16 6.20
CA SER A 44 17.95 10.99 7.44
C SER A 44 17.29 9.96 8.36
N GLN A 45 18.03 9.42 9.34
CA GLN A 45 17.49 8.48 10.34
C GLN A 45 16.25 9.03 11.07
N ASP A 46 16.21 10.34 11.31
CA ASP A 46 15.06 11.01 11.93
C ASP A 46 13.83 10.97 11.03
N LYS A 47 14.01 11.19 9.72
CA LYS A 47 12.91 11.11 8.74
C LYS A 47 12.40 9.68 8.56
N VAL A 48 13.29 8.67 8.59
CA VAL A 48 12.87 7.25 8.60
C VAL A 48 12.02 6.95 9.82
N SER A 49 12.39 7.49 10.99
CA SER A 49 11.65 7.29 12.23
C SER A 49 10.28 7.98 12.23
N ASP A 50 10.21 9.22 11.75
CA ASP A 50 8.93 9.95 11.58
C ASP A 50 8.00 9.20 10.63
N TYR A 51 8.52 8.75 9.49
CA TYR A 51 7.76 8.04 8.49
C TYR A 51 7.26 6.68 8.99
N ALA A 52 8.10 5.94 9.71
CA ALA A 52 7.71 4.69 10.36
C ALA A 52 6.57 4.89 11.36
N ARG A 53 6.63 5.97 12.17
CA ARG A 53 5.55 6.32 13.10
C ARG A 53 4.26 6.64 12.34
N LYS A 54 4.33 7.48 11.31
CA LYS A 54 3.15 7.82 10.49
C LYS A 54 2.50 6.58 9.88
N ILE A 55 3.28 5.70 9.24
CA ILE A 55 2.75 4.45 8.67
C ILE A 55 2.14 3.57 9.75
N ALA A 56 2.82 3.38 10.89
CA ALA A 56 2.31 2.56 11.98
C ALA A 56 0.96 3.08 12.50
N GLY A 57 0.79 4.40 12.55
CA GLY A 57 -0.47 5.05 12.90
C GLY A 57 -1.62 4.80 11.92
N THR A 58 -1.36 4.30 10.71
CA THR A 58 -2.41 3.94 9.73
C THR A 58 -2.92 2.51 9.88
N LYS A 59 -2.40 1.74 10.83
CA LYS A 59 -2.80 0.35 11.05
C LYS A 59 -4.26 0.25 11.48
N ILE A 60 -5.02 -0.56 10.76
CA ILE A 60 -6.41 -0.90 11.10
C ILE A 60 -6.41 -1.89 12.26
N GLN A 61 -6.98 -1.48 13.39
CA GLN A 61 -7.10 -2.32 14.58
C GLN A 61 -8.29 -3.29 14.50
N GLY A 62 -9.38 -2.86 13.86
CA GLY A 62 -10.59 -3.65 13.70
C GLY A 62 -11.32 -3.29 12.41
N VAL A 63 -11.83 -4.30 11.71
CA VAL A 63 -12.46 -4.12 10.39
C VAL A 63 -13.72 -3.26 10.46
N SER A 64 -14.40 -3.23 11.61
CA SER A 64 -15.62 -2.41 11.85
C SER A 64 -15.34 -1.15 12.67
N GLN A 65 -14.08 -0.76 12.83
CA GLN A 65 -13.68 0.43 13.59
C GLN A 65 -12.88 1.36 12.69
N LYS A 66 -13.51 2.46 12.25
CA LYS A 66 -12.83 3.50 11.46
C LYS A 66 -11.66 4.08 12.25
N ILE A 67 -10.49 4.17 11.62
CA ILE A 67 -9.35 4.86 12.24
C ILE A 67 -9.68 6.32 12.46
N MET A 68 -9.31 6.82 13.64
CA MET A 68 -9.31 8.24 13.95
C MET A 68 -7.92 8.82 13.71
N SER A 69 -7.87 10.00 13.07
CA SER A 69 -6.60 10.72 12.88
C SER A 69 -5.95 11.04 14.23
N GLY A 70 -4.65 10.79 14.34
CA GLY A 70 -3.87 11.12 15.54
C GLY A 70 -3.73 9.98 16.57
N GLN A 71 -4.07 8.74 16.22
CA GLN A 71 -3.75 7.59 17.07
C GLN A 71 -2.23 7.38 17.12
N GLU A 72 -1.65 7.47 18.32
CA GLU A 72 -0.22 7.22 18.49
C GLU A 72 0.05 5.71 18.46
N PRO A 73 0.91 5.23 17.55
CA PRO A 73 1.25 3.81 17.46
C PRO A 73 2.13 3.36 18.63
N LEU A 74 2.08 2.07 18.93
CA LEU A 74 2.95 1.45 19.91
C LEU A 74 4.40 1.42 19.41
N TYR A 75 5.36 1.49 20.33
CA TYR A 75 6.79 1.44 19.99
C TYR A 75 7.15 0.23 19.09
N GLY A 76 6.59 -0.95 19.37
CA GLY A 76 6.83 -2.15 18.57
C GLY A 76 6.32 -2.06 17.14
N GLU A 77 5.26 -1.29 16.90
CA GLU A 77 4.70 -1.04 15.56
C GLU A 77 5.61 -0.09 14.77
N ILE A 78 6.12 0.94 15.45
CA ILE A 78 7.09 1.87 14.87
C ILE A 78 8.38 1.12 14.48
N GLU A 79 8.94 0.31 15.38
CA GLU A 79 10.16 -0.46 15.10
C GLU A 79 9.96 -1.50 14.01
N TYR A 80 8.78 -2.12 13.94
CA TYR A 80 8.42 -2.98 12.81
C TYR A 80 8.48 -2.19 11.49
N GLU A 81 7.87 -1.01 11.42
CA GLU A 81 7.89 -0.18 10.21
C GLU A 81 9.27 0.33 9.85
N LYS A 82 10.10 0.71 10.82
CA LYS A 82 11.51 1.05 10.56
C LYS A 82 12.25 -0.09 9.90
N ARG A 83 12.11 -1.31 10.43
CA ARG A 83 12.73 -2.51 9.83
C ARG A 83 12.18 -2.77 8.42
N ARG A 84 10.89 -2.52 8.18
CA ARG A 84 10.26 -2.66 6.86
C ARG A 84 10.84 -1.70 5.85
N ILE A 85 10.89 -0.41 6.19
CA ILE A 85 11.45 0.65 5.34
C ILE A 85 12.91 0.34 4.99
N LEU A 86 13.69 -0.14 5.95
CA LEU A 86 15.09 -0.52 5.75
C LEU A 86 15.29 -1.88 5.06
N GLY A 87 14.21 -2.53 4.58
CA GLY A 87 14.28 -3.83 3.90
C GLY A 87 14.67 -5.02 4.80
N LYS A 88 14.67 -4.85 6.13
CA LYS A 88 15.09 -5.87 7.11
C LYS A 88 13.98 -6.85 7.47
N THR A 89 12.74 -6.59 7.08
CA THR A 89 11.60 -7.51 7.34
C THR A 89 10.57 -7.44 6.22
N ARG A 90 9.84 -8.55 6.01
CA ARG A 90 8.71 -8.62 5.06
C ARG A 90 7.40 -8.17 5.71
N SER A 91 6.44 -7.75 4.88
CA SER A 91 5.09 -7.40 5.34
C SER A 91 4.35 -8.69 5.67
N PHE A 92 3.80 -8.81 6.88
CA PHE A 92 2.96 -9.96 7.20
C PHE A 92 1.84 -9.58 8.17
N GLY A 93 0.60 -9.87 7.77
CA GLY A 93 -0.58 -9.82 8.64
C GLY A 93 -1.02 -8.41 9.11
N ILE A 94 -0.41 -7.33 8.59
CA ILE A 94 -0.80 -5.96 8.94
C ILE A 94 -1.68 -5.38 7.82
N LEU A 95 -2.82 -4.83 8.23
CA LEU A 95 -3.76 -4.13 7.36
C LEU A 95 -3.71 -2.63 7.64
N TYR A 96 -3.53 -1.82 6.59
CA TYR A 96 -3.43 -0.36 6.70
C TYR A 96 -4.65 0.34 6.08
N ASP A 97 -4.98 1.54 6.55
CA ASP A 97 -5.93 2.41 5.89
C ASP A 97 -5.32 3.02 4.62
N GLY A 98 -5.90 2.69 3.47
CA GLY A 98 -5.36 3.06 2.17
C GLY A 98 -5.35 4.57 1.91
N PHE A 99 -6.31 5.33 2.46
CA PHE A 99 -6.34 6.78 2.28
C PHE A 99 -5.32 7.49 3.17
N HIS A 100 -5.11 7.01 4.40
CA HIS A 100 -4.06 7.56 5.26
C HIS A 100 -2.68 7.21 4.72
N LEU A 101 -2.47 5.99 4.22
CA LEU A 101 -1.23 5.58 3.57
C LEU A 101 -0.94 6.45 2.33
N LEU A 102 -1.95 6.75 1.52
CA LEU A 102 -1.84 7.65 0.37
C LEU A 102 -1.36 9.05 0.75
N ARG A 103 -1.91 9.63 1.82
CA ARG A 103 -1.47 10.95 2.33
C ARG A 103 -0.01 10.94 2.73
N ILE A 104 0.42 9.88 3.40
CA ILE A 104 1.83 9.70 3.82
C ILE A 104 2.74 9.60 2.60
N PHE A 105 2.35 8.87 1.55
CA PHE A 105 3.14 8.76 0.32
C PHE A 105 3.19 10.09 -0.43
N CYS A 106 2.11 10.86 -0.39
CA CYS A 106 2.03 12.20 -0.94
C CYS A 106 3.07 13.15 -0.32
N GLU A 107 3.31 13.07 0.99
CA GLU A 107 4.29 13.91 1.69
C GLU A 107 5.74 13.68 1.25
N ILE A 108 6.05 12.54 0.63
CA ILE A 108 7.40 12.20 0.17
C ILE A 108 7.70 12.78 -1.21
N MET A 109 6.66 13.03 -2.00
CA MET A 109 6.82 13.49 -3.38
C MET A 109 7.27 14.96 -3.43
N SER A 110 7.98 15.32 -4.50
CA SER A 110 8.33 16.72 -4.76
C SER A 110 7.04 17.52 -5.01
N ARG A 111 6.93 18.69 -4.36
CA ARG A 111 5.76 19.56 -4.51
C ARG A 111 5.63 20.11 -5.92
N GLU A 112 6.75 20.26 -6.62
CA GLU A 112 6.84 20.71 -8.00
C GLU A 112 6.24 19.67 -8.97
N GLU A 113 6.25 18.39 -8.58
CA GLU A 113 5.69 17.27 -9.34
C GLU A 113 4.23 16.98 -8.97
N CYS A 114 3.66 17.66 -7.97
CA CYS A 114 2.23 17.56 -7.62
C CYS A 114 1.33 18.36 -8.59
N SER A 115 1.44 18.09 -9.88
CA SER A 115 0.62 18.70 -10.93
C SER A 115 0.03 17.64 -11.87
N PRO A 116 -1.01 17.97 -12.67
CA PRO A 116 -1.58 17.04 -13.64
C PRO A 116 -0.61 16.56 -14.73
N GLU A 117 0.57 17.18 -14.84
CA GLU A 117 1.64 16.74 -15.75
C GLU A 117 2.36 15.48 -15.26
N PHE A 118 2.17 15.07 -14.01
CA PHE A 118 2.81 13.89 -13.44
C PHE A 118 1.79 12.88 -12.93
N VAL A 119 2.03 11.61 -13.23
CA VAL A 119 1.27 10.48 -12.70
C VAL A 119 2.21 9.65 -11.84
N HIS A 120 2.03 9.75 -10.52
CA HIS A 120 2.81 9.00 -9.56
C HIS A 120 2.10 7.68 -9.20
N ILE A 121 2.78 6.55 -9.39
CA ILE A 121 2.26 5.21 -9.09
C ILE A 121 3.23 4.50 -8.14
N PHE A 122 2.76 4.22 -6.93
CA PHE A 122 3.50 3.46 -5.93
C PHE A 122 3.10 2.00 -5.94
N PHE A 123 4.08 1.13 -6.12
CA PHE A 123 3.94 -0.30 -5.87
C PHE A 123 4.42 -0.63 -4.45
N THR A 124 3.56 -1.31 -3.70
CA THR A 124 3.80 -1.72 -2.33
C THR A 124 3.37 -3.16 -2.12
N ASN A 125 3.98 -3.88 -1.19
CA ASN A 125 3.45 -5.17 -0.71
C ASN A 125 2.64 -5.04 0.60
N ARG A 126 2.30 -3.81 0.99
CA ARG A 126 1.42 -3.54 2.14
C ARG A 126 -0.01 -3.87 1.76
N LEU A 127 -0.69 -4.67 2.59
CA LEU A 127 -2.10 -4.94 2.42
C LEU A 127 -2.89 -3.76 3.00
N PHE A 128 -3.81 -3.18 2.23
CA PHE A 128 -4.61 -2.05 2.71
C PHE A 128 -6.09 -2.22 2.37
N ALA A 129 -6.90 -1.47 3.10
CA ALA A 129 -8.34 -1.39 2.94
C ALA A 129 -8.82 0.06 2.96
N THR A 130 -10.03 0.28 2.47
CA THR A 130 -10.73 1.57 2.56
C THR A 130 -11.98 1.41 3.39
N TRP A 131 -12.28 2.39 4.23
CA TRP A 131 -13.52 2.43 4.98
C TRP A 131 -14.70 2.76 4.05
N ASP A 132 -15.78 1.99 4.15
CA ASP A 132 -17.06 2.29 3.50
C ASP A 132 -18.04 2.82 4.55
N ASP A 133 -18.54 4.03 4.32
CA ASP A 133 -19.46 4.68 5.24
C ASP A 133 -20.90 4.13 5.14
N SER A 134 -21.23 3.33 4.12
CA SER A 134 -22.54 2.72 3.94
C SER A 134 -22.75 1.48 4.83
N ASP A 135 -21.74 0.61 4.95
CA ASP A 135 -21.79 -0.62 5.76
C ASP A 135 -20.91 -0.56 7.02
N LYS A 136 -20.24 0.58 7.25
CA LYS A 136 -19.37 0.84 8.41
C LYS A 136 -18.30 -0.24 8.57
N ARG A 137 -17.63 -0.59 7.47
CA ARG A 137 -16.59 -1.60 7.46
C ARG A 137 -15.45 -1.26 6.50
N TYR A 138 -14.26 -1.76 6.81
CA TYR A 138 -13.11 -1.77 5.92
C TYR A 138 -13.22 -2.87 4.86
N HIS A 139 -12.99 -2.47 3.60
CA HIS A 139 -12.92 -3.36 2.44
C HIS A 139 -11.50 -3.41 1.90
N LEU A 140 -10.94 -4.62 1.77
CA LEU A 140 -9.62 -4.80 1.15
C LEU A 140 -9.61 -4.20 -0.26
N ARG A 141 -8.49 -3.58 -0.63
CA ARG A 141 -8.29 -3.00 -1.95
C ARG A 141 -6.97 -3.47 -2.53
N THR A 142 -6.97 -3.75 -3.83
CA THR A 142 -5.75 -3.89 -4.61
C THR A 142 -5.09 -2.54 -4.85
N SER A 143 -5.89 -1.50 -5.06
CA SER A 143 -5.39 -0.16 -5.41
C SER A 143 -6.25 0.94 -4.80
N VAL A 144 -5.63 2.10 -4.58
CA VAL A 144 -6.30 3.37 -4.29
C VAL A 144 -5.76 4.41 -5.26
N TYR A 145 -6.64 5.14 -5.91
CA TYR A 145 -6.28 6.14 -6.92
C TYR A 145 -6.36 7.55 -6.34
N GLY A 146 -5.30 8.32 -6.57
CA GLY A 146 -5.16 9.69 -6.10
C GLY A 146 -3.80 10.24 -6.54
N ILE A 147 -3.29 11.22 -5.80
CA ILE A 147 -1.95 11.79 -6.00
C ILE A 147 -1.13 11.51 -4.73
N PRO A 148 -0.31 10.43 -4.69
CA PRO A 148 -0.10 9.42 -5.73
C PRO A 148 -1.21 8.35 -5.78
N SER A 149 -1.19 7.52 -6.82
CA SER A 149 -1.91 6.25 -6.83
C SER A 149 -1.06 5.15 -6.18
N ILE A 150 -1.68 4.24 -5.45
CA ILE A 150 -1.00 3.13 -4.76
C ILE A 150 -1.59 1.81 -5.23
N ILE A 151 -0.72 0.85 -5.56
CA ILE A 151 -1.05 -0.52 -5.96
C ILE A 151 -0.35 -1.50 -5.03
N SER A 152 -1.14 -2.35 -4.37
CA SER A 152 -0.66 -3.43 -3.50
C SER A 152 -0.46 -4.72 -4.28
N THR A 153 0.76 -5.23 -4.32
CA THR A 153 1.06 -6.56 -4.87
C THR A 153 0.43 -7.67 -4.04
N THR A 154 0.45 -7.55 -2.71
CA THR A 154 -0.28 -8.46 -1.81
C THR A 154 -1.80 -8.35 -2.01
N GLY A 155 -2.29 -7.12 -2.21
CA GLY A 155 -3.70 -6.86 -2.50
C GLY A 155 -4.16 -7.40 -3.85
N LEU A 156 -3.29 -7.69 -4.83
CA LEU A 156 -3.68 -8.40 -6.06
C LEU A 156 -4.16 -9.83 -5.76
N VAL A 157 -3.62 -10.47 -4.73
CA VAL A 157 -3.92 -11.86 -4.36
C VAL A 157 -5.04 -11.93 -3.32
N GLU A 158 -5.00 -11.03 -2.34
CA GLU A 158 -5.85 -11.11 -1.15
C GLU A 158 -7.14 -10.28 -1.25
N ALA A 159 -7.14 -9.17 -1.99
CA ALA A 159 -8.29 -8.26 -2.03
C ALA A 159 -9.44 -8.71 -2.96
N PRO A 160 -9.21 -9.40 -4.10
CA PRO A 160 -10.30 -9.83 -4.95
C PRO A 160 -11.28 -10.74 -4.20
N ALA A 161 -12.57 -10.48 -4.39
CA ALA A 161 -13.62 -11.33 -3.84
C ALA A 161 -13.39 -12.78 -4.31
N LYS A 162 -13.34 -13.72 -3.36
CA LYS A 162 -13.26 -15.13 -3.71
C LYS A 162 -14.56 -15.53 -4.42
N PRO A 163 -14.50 -16.49 -5.37
CA PRO A 163 -15.71 -16.96 -6.04
C PRO A 163 -16.67 -17.59 -5.03
N ARG A 164 -17.97 -17.60 -5.35
CA ARG A 164 -19.01 -18.09 -4.42
C ARG A 164 -18.74 -19.52 -3.93
N GLU A 165 -18.20 -20.34 -4.82
CA GLU A 165 -17.82 -21.74 -4.60
C GLU A 165 -16.81 -21.89 -3.48
N TYR A 166 -15.89 -20.93 -3.32
CA TYR A 166 -14.94 -20.90 -2.21
C TYR A 166 -15.67 -20.80 -0.86
N TYR A 167 -16.66 -19.90 -0.74
CA TYR A 167 -17.43 -19.75 0.49
C TYR A 167 -18.33 -20.95 0.78
N LEU A 168 -18.91 -21.55 -0.27
CA LEU A 168 -19.65 -22.81 -0.14
C LEU A 168 -18.74 -23.93 0.39
N LEU A 169 -17.53 -24.06 -0.17
CA LEU A 169 -16.55 -25.04 0.29
C LEU A 169 -16.13 -24.79 1.74
N VAL A 170 -15.82 -23.55 2.11
CA VAL A 170 -15.48 -23.18 3.50
C VAL A 170 -16.62 -23.51 4.46
N PHE A 171 -17.87 -23.18 4.09
CA PHE A 171 -19.05 -23.51 4.88
C PHE A 171 -19.23 -25.03 5.04
N LEU A 172 -19.08 -25.80 3.96
CA LEU A 172 -19.19 -27.26 3.99
C LEU A 172 -18.06 -27.91 4.81
N LEU A 173 -16.82 -27.43 4.68
CA LEU A 173 -15.67 -28.00 5.38
C LEU A 173 -15.63 -27.63 6.87
N LEU A 174 -16.02 -26.40 7.25
CA LEU A 174 -16.01 -25.95 8.64
C LEU A 174 -17.33 -26.19 9.38
N GLY A 175 -18.43 -26.43 8.67
CA GLY A 175 -19.75 -26.70 9.24
C GLY A 175 -19.87 -28.03 9.98
N HIS A 176 -18.88 -28.93 9.86
CA HIS A 176 -18.87 -30.24 10.54
C HIS A 176 -18.24 -30.24 11.94
N HIS A 177 -17.74 -29.11 12.44
CA HIS A 177 -17.10 -29.02 13.77
C HIS A 177 -17.94 -28.32 14.85
N ALA A 178 -19.23 -28.10 14.60
CA ALA A 178 -20.17 -27.55 15.57
C ALA A 178 -21.36 -28.50 15.79
N GLN A 179 -21.10 -29.65 16.42
CA GLN A 179 -22.09 -30.45 17.15
C GLN A 179 -21.46 -30.96 18.44
#